data_AF-A0A521HYE9-F1
#
_entry.id   AF-A0A521HYE9-F1
#
_cell.length_a   1.000
_cell.length_b   1.000
_cell.length_c   1.000
_cell.angle_alpha   90.00
_cell.angle_beta   90.00
_cell.angle_gamma   90.00
#
_symmetry.space_group_name_H-M   'P 1'
#
loop_
_entity.id
_entity.type
_entity.pdbx_description
1 polymer ?
#
loop_
_entity_poly.entity_id
_entity_poly.type
_entity_poly.pdbx_seq_one_letter_code
_entity_poly.pdbx_strand_id
1 'polypeptide(L)'
;MTLLQPFQTLRRWKRFGMALNTAQRASGVGNYWYWMQVPALADGIPIADLVCPLRYDVYVRRDFFSFYAAHRELYRDDPRTFVARVRETPYYVWYMDSEAVRCNPHLRGNRVALEDAFVERVRRAVNLYKDVMANGFSPKHPIILKTAELILPPTTDRGGSPTGKFISGKYFLADGCHRLALLMELGYRFLPPEFFRVKCFKEFSPFDSTSLLTRALALDEATYVRFLSTRYCAPLSFTQVEPFLNHVRVHNPGLLNEVVSALSVDGFQVGRSQ
;
A
#
# COMPACT_ATOMS: atom_id res chain seq x y z
N MET A 1 38.16 16.76 21.19
CA MET A 1 37.22 15.62 21.16
C MET A 1 36.59 15.55 19.78
N THR A 2 37.05 14.63 18.95
CA THR A 2 36.69 14.49 17.54
C THR A 2 35.33 13.79 17.44
N LEU A 3 34.30 14.50 16.96
CA LEU A 3 32.99 13.93 16.63
C LEU A 3 33.16 12.87 15.52
N LEU A 4 33.13 11.60 15.91
CA LEU A 4 33.11 10.47 14.98
C LEU A 4 31.86 10.57 14.09
N GLN A 5 32.10 10.58 12.78
CA GLN A 5 31.11 10.78 11.73
C GLN A 5 29.99 9.70 11.76
N PRO A 6 28.70 10.07 11.85
CA PRO A 6 27.58 9.13 11.84
C PRO A 6 27.40 8.36 10.51
N PHE A 7 28.10 8.74 9.44
CA PHE A 7 27.98 8.09 8.12
C PHE A 7 28.77 6.79 7.99
N GLN A 8 29.88 6.60 8.73
CA GLN A 8 30.70 5.39 8.62
C GLN A 8 30.06 4.19 9.34
N THR A 9 29.34 4.44 10.43
CA THR A 9 28.63 3.40 11.18
C THR A 9 27.50 2.81 10.34
N LEU A 10 26.62 3.63 9.77
CA LEU A 10 25.51 3.20 8.90
C LEU A 10 25.95 2.31 7.71
N ARG A 11 27.10 2.59 7.09
CA ARG A 11 27.65 1.75 6.01
C ARG A 11 28.13 0.38 6.51
N ARG A 12 28.76 0.32 7.69
CA ARG A 12 29.19 -0.95 8.31
C ARG A 12 28.00 -1.81 8.69
N TRP A 13 26.94 -1.22 9.27
CA TRP A 13 25.70 -1.93 9.61
C TRP A 13 24.99 -2.50 8.38
N LYS A 14 24.92 -1.75 7.27
CA LYS A 14 24.35 -2.26 6.00
C LYS A 14 25.14 -3.44 5.43
N ARG A 15 26.48 -3.37 5.46
CA ARG A 15 27.35 -4.47 5.00
C ARG A 15 27.21 -5.72 5.87
N PHE A 16 27.16 -5.55 7.19
CA PHE A 16 26.93 -6.64 8.13
C PHE A 16 25.57 -7.29 7.91
N GLY A 17 24.50 -6.50 7.75
CA GLY A 17 23.17 -7.01 7.44
C GLY A 17 23.08 -7.77 6.12
N MET A 18 23.81 -7.34 5.08
CA MET A 18 23.90 -8.11 3.82
C MET A 18 24.68 -9.41 3.99
N ALA A 19 25.82 -9.40 4.70
CA ALA A 19 26.59 -10.61 4.96
C ALA A 19 25.80 -11.63 5.78
N LEU A 20 25.10 -11.19 6.83
CA LEU A 20 24.22 -12.02 7.63
C LEU A 20 23.09 -12.63 6.78
N ASN A 21 22.44 -11.82 5.94
CA ASN A 21 21.41 -12.29 5.04
C ASN A 21 21.93 -13.33 4.02
N THR A 22 23.15 -13.14 3.50
CA THR A 22 23.80 -14.13 2.62
C THR A 22 24.07 -15.44 3.36
N ALA A 23 24.58 -15.38 4.60
CA ALA A 23 24.83 -16.56 5.42
C ALA A 23 23.52 -17.30 5.77
N GLN A 24 22.48 -16.57 6.17
CA GLN A 24 21.14 -17.12 6.44
C GLN A 24 20.53 -17.78 5.21
N ARG A 25 20.73 -17.19 4.01
CA ARG A 25 20.30 -17.78 2.76
C ARG A 25 21.07 -19.06 2.43
N ALA A 26 22.40 -19.06 2.61
CA ALA A 26 23.23 -20.23 2.35
C ALA A 26 22.91 -21.40 3.30
N SER A 27 22.54 -21.11 4.55
CA SER A 27 22.18 -22.13 5.55
C SER A 27 20.70 -22.51 5.54
N GLY A 28 19.84 -21.74 4.86
CA GLY A 28 18.38 -21.91 4.92
C GLY A 28 17.76 -21.53 6.28
N VAL A 29 18.53 -20.95 7.21
CA VAL A 29 18.11 -20.63 8.58
C VAL A 29 17.71 -19.16 8.70
N GLY A 30 16.58 -18.91 9.37
CA GLY A 30 16.03 -17.57 9.55
C GLY A 30 15.25 -17.04 8.34
N ASN A 31 14.75 -15.80 8.43
CA ASN A 31 13.97 -15.17 7.36
C ASN A 31 14.85 -14.27 6.48
N TYR A 32 15.59 -14.88 5.57
CA TYR A 32 16.44 -14.19 4.60
C TYR A 32 15.64 -13.64 3.41
N TRP A 33 16.29 -12.85 2.56
CA TRP A 33 15.71 -12.31 1.34
C TRP A 33 16.71 -12.16 0.19
N TYR A 34 16.20 -12.06 -1.04
CA TYR A 34 16.98 -11.73 -2.24
C TYR A 34 16.15 -10.90 -3.24
N TRP A 35 16.83 -10.23 -4.16
CA TRP A 35 16.16 -9.55 -5.28
C TRP A 35 15.87 -10.57 -6.37
N MET A 36 14.62 -10.63 -6.84
CA MET A 36 14.27 -11.45 -8.00
C MET A 36 14.68 -10.74 -9.29
N GLN A 37 15.07 -11.53 -10.29
CA GLN A 37 15.18 -11.04 -11.66
C GLN A 37 13.76 -10.96 -12.25
N VAL A 38 13.49 -9.87 -12.98
CA VAL A 38 12.17 -9.50 -13.53
C VAL A 38 11.80 -10.15 -14.89
N PRO A 39 12.56 -11.07 -15.56
CA PRO A 39 12.16 -11.60 -16.88
C PRO A 39 10.74 -12.21 -16.96
N ALA A 40 10.19 -12.68 -15.85
CA ALA A 40 8.83 -13.25 -15.78
C ALA A 40 7.69 -12.21 -15.73
N LEU A 41 7.99 -10.90 -15.72
CA LEU A 41 7.02 -9.80 -15.54
C LEU A 41 7.21 -8.70 -16.59
N ALA A 42 7.67 -9.05 -17.79
CA ALA A 42 7.99 -8.10 -18.86
C ALA A 42 6.77 -7.24 -19.27
N ASP A 43 5.55 -7.77 -19.15
CA ASP A 43 4.31 -7.07 -19.49
C ASP A 43 3.80 -6.13 -18.37
N GLY A 44 4.54 -6.05 -17.26
CA GLY A 44 4.13 -5.32 -16.06
C GLY A 44 3.17 -6.12 -15.17
N ILE A 45 2.64 -5.47 -14.13
CA ILE A 45 1.68 -6.08 -13.20
C ILE A 45 0.42 -5.22 -13.16
N PRO A 46 -0.80 -5.79 -13.29
CA PRO A 46 -2.03 -5.04 -13.04
C PRO A 46 -1.97 -4.36 -11.67
N ILE A 47 -2.16 -3.04 -11.63
CA ILE A 47 -2.12 -2.29 -10.36
C ILE A 47 -3.22 -2.78 -9.41
N ALA A 48 -4.37 -3.19 -9.96
CA ALA A 48 -5.45 -3.77 -9.17
C ALA A 48 -5.01 -5.01 -8.37
N ASP A 49 -4.12 -5.85 -8.90
CA ASP A 49 -3.61 -7.04 -8.18
C ASP A 49 -2.67 -6.68 -7.03
N LEU A 50 -1.99 -5.53 -7.12
CA LEU A 50 -1.10 -5.04 -6.05
C LEU A 50 -1.87 -4.30 -4.95
N VAL A 51 -3.06 -3.80 -5.29
CA VAL A 51 -3.82 -2.90 -4.43
C VAL A 51 -5.03 -3.61 -3.79
N CYS A 52 -5.83 -4.33 -4.56
CA CYS A 52 -7.03 -5.01 -4.09
C CYS A 52 -6.73 -6.46 -3.67
N PRO A 53 -7.20 -6.92 -2.50
CA PRO A 53 -8.13 -6.25 -1.58
C PRO A 53 -7.42 -5.62 -0.35
N LEU A 54 -6.10 -5.68 -0.25
CA LEU A 54 -5.38 -5.40 1.01
C LEU A 54 -4.94 -3.93 1.20
N ARG A 55 -4.90 -3.13 0.14
CA ARG A 55 -4.23 -1.82 0.11
C ARG A 55 -5.15 -0.66 -0.24
N TYR A 56 -6.34 -0.59 0.38
CA TYR A 56 -7.25 0.55 0.21
C TYR A 56 -6.57 1.90 0.52
N ASP A 57 -5.50 1.91 1.33
CA ASP A 57 -4.68 3.10 1.56
C ASP A 57 -4.12 3.74 0.28
N VAL A 58 -3.92 2.97 -0.79
CA VAL A 58 -3.45 3.50 -2.08
C VAL A 58 -4.53 4.35 -2.76
N TYR A 59 -5.82 4.00 -2.63
CA TYR A 59 -6.92 4.82 -3.13
C TYR A 59 -7.01 6.14 -2.36
N VAL A 60 -6.89 6.11 -1.04
CA VAL A 60 -6.83 7.32 -0.20
C VAL A 60 -5.68 8.24 -0.62
N ARG A 61 -4.50 7.68 -0.93
CA ARG A 61 -3.35 8.45 -1.43
C ARG A 61 -3.58 8.97 -2.85
N ARG A 62 -4.28 8.23 -3.72
CA ARG A 62 -4.62 8.68 -5.08
C ARG A 62 -5.55 9.88 -5.01
N ASP A 63 -6.60 9.78 -4.20
CA ASP A 63 -7.59 10.84 -4.03
C ASP A 63 -6.96 12.12 -3.47
N PHE A 64 -5.92 12.00 -2.62
CA PHE A 64 -5.10 13.15 -2.23
C PHE A 64 -4.40 13.83 -3.42
N PHE A 65 -3.86 13.07 -4.39
CA PHE A 65 -3.24 13.66 -5.57
C PHE A 65 -4.27 14.34 -6.47
N SER A 66 -5.46 13.77 -6.60
CA SER A 66 -6.57 14.41 -7.29
C SER A 66 -6.99 15.72 -6.60
N PHE A 67 -7.12 15.68 -5.27
CA PHE A 67 -7.37 16.86 -4.44
C PHE A 67 -6.31 17.94 -4.62
N TYR A 68 -5.02 17.57 -4.57
CA TYR A 68 -3.92 18.49 -4.80
C TYR A 68 -3.97 19.08 -6.21
N ALA A 69 -4.23 18.27 -7.23
CA ALA A 69 -4.32 18.72 -8.61
C ALA A 69 -5.43 19.78 -8.81
N ALA A 70 -6.57 19.62 -8.12
CA ALA A 70 -7.66 20.59 -8.15
C ALA A 70 -7.38 21.88 -7.34
N HIS A 71 -6.40 21.87 -6.43
CA HIS A 71 -6.14 22.97 -5.48
C HIS A 71 -4.67 23.44 -5.49
N ARG A 72 -3.95 23.28 -6.61
CA ARG A 72 -2.51 23.61 -6.69
C ARG A 72 -2.23 25.08 -6.39
N GLU A 73 -3.09 25.97 -6.89
CA GLU A 73 -2.98 27.41 -6.68
C GLU A 73 -3.08 27.75 -5.18
N LEU A 74 -4.05 27.14 -4.48
CA LEU A 74 -4.18 27.29 -3.03
C LEU A 74 -2.92 26.82 -2.28
N TYR A 75 -2.33 25.68 -2.67
CA TYR A 75 -1.08 25.25 -2.04
C TYR A 75 0.09 26.20 -2.31
N ARG A 76 0.14 26.82 -3.50
CA ARG A 76 1.20 27.79 -3.84
C ARG A 76 1.05 29.07 -3.02
N ASP A 77 -0.17 29.60 -2.96
CA ASP A 77 -0.43 30.93 -2.41
C ASP A 77 -0.62 30.90 -0.88
N ASP A 78 -1.25 29.84 -0.35
CA ASP A 78 -1.43 29.61 1.09
C ASP A 78 -1.33 28.12 1.48
N PRO A 79 -0.10 27.60 1.67
CA PRO A 79 0.12 26.22 2.10
C PRO A 79 -0.57 25.86 3.42
N ARG A 80 -0.78 26.82 4.33
CA ARG A 80 -1.39 26.55 5.65
C ARG A 80 -2.87 26.26 5.50
N THR A 81 -3.58 27.09 4.73
CA THR A 81 -4.99 26.85 4.43
C THR A 81 -5.19 25.59 3.59
N PHE A 82 -4.29 25.30 2.65
CA PHE A 82 -4.32 24.02 1.94
C PHE A 82 -4.25 22.83 2.91
N VAL A 83 -3.26 22.81 3.81
CA VAL A 83 -3.11 21.72 4.78
C VAL A 83 -4.32 21.61 5.70
N ALA A 84 -4.92 22.72 6.12
CA ALA A 84 -6.16 22.70 6.88
C ALA A 84 -7.28 21.97 6.14
N ARG A 85 -7.45 22.20 4.83
CA ARG A 85 -8.42 21.45 4.02
C ARG A 85 -8.08 19.98 3.88
N VAL A 86 -6.79 19.62 3.76
CA VAL A 86 -6.40 18.19 3.71
C VAL A 86 -6.78 17.46 5.00
N ARG A 87 -6.80 18.14 6.16
CA ARG A 87 -7.26 17.54 7.44
C ARG A 87 -8.71 17.06 7.40
N GLU A 88 -9.53 17.62 6.51
CA GLU A 88 -10.93 17.26 6.34
C GLU A 88 -11.12 16.09 5.35
N THR A 89 -10.02 15.51 4.84
CA THR A 89 -10.06 14.42 3.86
C THR A 89 -9.72 13.06 4.49
N PRO A 90 -10.11 11.93 3.86
CA PRO A 90 -9.68 10.59 4.27
C PRO A 90 -8.16 10.42 4.38
N TYR A 91 -7.38 11.23 3.68
CA TYR A 91 -5.92 11.19 3.72
C TYR A 91 -5.35 11.55 5.10
N TYR A 92 -6.01 12.43 5.83
CA TYR A 92 -5.62 12.75 7.19
C TYR A 92 -5.91 11.59 8.13
N VAL A 93 -7.13 11.03 8.10
CA VAL A 93 -7.52 9.88 8.91
C VAL A 93 -6.59 8.68 8.67
N TRP A 94 -6.31 8.36 7.40
CA TRP A 94 -5.34 7.32 7.05
C TRP A 94 -3.95 7.57 7.66
N TYR A 95 -3.45 8.81 7.61
CA TYR A 95 -2.13 9.11 8.15
C TYR A 95 -2.11 8.92 9.68
N MET A 96 -3.10 9.46 10.37
CA MET A 96 -3.19 9.44 11.83
C MET A 96 -3.40 8.03 12.35
N ASP A 97 -4.34 7.28 11.77
CA ASP A 97 -4.82 6.02 12.35
C ASP A 97 -4.12 4.77 11.79
N SER A 98 -3.38 4.92 10.68
CA SER A 98 -2.68 3.78 10.04
C SER A 98 -1.19 4.03 9.89
N GLU A 99 -0.78 5.03 9.09
CA GLU A 99 0.63 5.19 8.71
C GLU A 99 1.50 5.62 9.88
N ALA A 100 1.12 6.68 10.60
CA ALA A 100 1.96 7.25 11.64
C ALA A 100 2.05 6.34 12.87
N VAL A 101 0.92 5.79 13.33
CA VAL A 101 0.87 4.84 14.45
C VAL A 101 1.75 3.62 14.20
N ARG A 102 1.77 3.11 12.96
CA ARG A 102 2.52 1.90 12.59
C ARG A 102 4.00 2.18 12.33
N CYS A 103 4.31 3.23 11.59
CA CYS A 103 5.66 3.49 11.10
C CYS A 103 6.49 4.36 12.05
N ASN A 104 5.84 5.12 12.94
CA ASN A 104 6.50 6.06 13.85
C ASN A 104 6.01 5.86 15.30
N PRO A 105 6.38 4.75 15.98
CA PRO A 105 5.94 4.49 17.35
C PRO A 105 6.29 5.60 18.34
N HIS A 106 7.37 6.36 18.08
CA HIS A 106 7.81 7.49 18.90
C HIS A 106 6.87 8.71 18.85
N LEU A 107 5.95 8.78 17.86
CA LEU A 107 4.94 9.83 17.78
C LEU A 107 3.66 9.48 18.56
N ARG A 108 3.53 8.24 19.06
CA ARG A 108 2.35 7.80 19.80
C ARG A 108 2.23 8.61 21.10
N GLY A 109 1.04 9.18 21.33
CA GLY A 109 0.75 9.99 22.51
C GLY A 109 1.25 11.45 22.42
N ASN A 110 2.02 11.83 21.40
CA ASN A 110 2.43 13.21 21.17
C ASN A 110 1.69 13.81 19.97
N ARG A 111 0.53 14.43 20.24
CA ARG A 111 -0.34 14.97 19.20
C ARG A 111 0.31 16.10 18.40
N VAL A 112 1.10 16.96 19.02
CA VAL A 112 1.78 18.08 18.33
C VAL A 112 2.80 17.54 17.33
N ALA A 113 3.66 16.61 17.75
CA ALA A 113 4.64 16.02 16.85
C ALA A 113 3.99 15.21 15.71
N LEU A 114 2.83 14.60 15.97
CA LEU A 114 2.06 13.88 14.96
C LEU A 114 1.47 14.82 13.89
N GLU A 115 0.95 15.98 14.30
CA GLU A 115 0.46 17.03 13.41
C GLU A 115 1.59 17.61 12.55
N ASP A 116 2.74 17.93 13.14
CA ASP A 116 3.91 18.43 12.40
C ASP A 116 4.39 17.41 11.35
N ALA A 117 4.41 16.13 11.73
CA ALA A 117 4.76 15.05 10.83
C ALA A 117 3.74 14.87 9.70
N PHE A 118 2.45 15.18 9.93
CA PHE A 118 1.43 15.20 8.90
C PHE A 118 1.65 16.34 7.90
N VAL A 119 1.95 17.56 8.36
CA VAL A 119 2.28 18.70 7.48
C VAL A 119 3.45 18.33 6.56
N GLU A 120 4.51 17.75 7.14
CA GLU A 120 5.66 17.28 6.38
C GLU A 120 5.30 16.16 5.39
N ARG A 121 4.37 15.27 5.76
CA ARG A 121 3.86 14.24 4.86
C ARG A 121 3.14 14.84 3.65
N VAL A 122 2.29 15.85 3.85
CA VAL A 122 1.61 16.57 2.76
C VAL A 122 2.63 17.21 1.83
N ARG A 123 3.62 17.93 2.39
CA ARG A 123 4.69 18.57 1.62
C ARG A 123 5.46 17.57 0.75
N ARG A 124 5.83 16.41 1.29
CA ARG A 124 6.52 15.34 0.54
C ARG A 124 5.67 14.77 -0.58
N ALA A 125 4.37 14.58 -0.35
CA ALA A 125 3.48 14.07 -1.39
C ALA A 125 3.31 15.11 -2.52
N VAL A 126 3.14 16.39 -2.19
CA VAL A 126 3.11 17.47 -3.18
C VAL A 126 4.41 17.53 -3.99
N ASN A 127 5.57 17.43 -3.34
CA ASN A 127 6.85 17.44 -4.04
C ASN A 127 6.98 16.23 -4.98
N LEU A 128 6.58 15.04 -4.55
CA LEU A 128 6.55 13.86 -5.42
C LEU A 128 5.68 14.11 -6.67
N TYR A 129 4.50 14.71 -6.49
CA TYR A 129 3.64 15.06 -7.61
C TYR A 129 4.34 16.01 -8.58
N LYS A 130 4.90 17.12 -8.06
CA LYS A 130 5.62 18.11 -8.88
C LYS A 130 6.80 17.48 -9.63
N ASP A 131 7.60 16.67 -8.94
CA ASP A 131 8.78 16.03 -9.51
C ASP A 131 8.42 15.07 -10.65
N VAL A 132 7.38 14.24 -10.47
CA VAL A 132 6.92 13.30 -11.49
C VAL A 132 6.26 14.01 -12.66
N MET A 133 5.49 15.08 -12.43
CA MET A 133 4.92 15.86 -13.53
C MET A 133 5.99 16.59 -14.36
N ALA A 134 7.08 17.03 -13.72
CA ALA A 134 8.16 17.72 -14.42
C ALA A 134 9.14 16.77 -15.13
N ASN A 135 9.46 15.63 -14.51
CA ASN A 135 10.57 14.77 -14.94
C ASN A 135 10.17 13.32 -15.29
N GLY A 136 8.89 12.98 -15.16
CA GLY A 136 8.43 11.59 -15.24
C GLY A 136 8.79 10.75 -14.01
N PHE A 137 8.42 9.47 -14.03
CA PHE A 137 8.78 8.53 -12.95
C PHE A 137 10.29 8.24 -12.97
N SER A 138 10.93 8.33 -11.81
CA SER A 138 12.38 8.07 -11.70
C SER A 138 12.67 6.61 -11.28
N PRO A 139 13.30 5.78 -12.14
CA PRO A 139 13.64 4.39 -11.79
C PRO A 139 14.72 4.29 -10.72
N LYS A 140 15.41 5.41 -10.37
CA LYS A 140 16.33 5.46 -9.22
C LYS A 140 15.60 5.25 -7.88
N HIS A 141 14.30 5.51 -7.86
CA HIS A 141 13.41 5.26 -6.73
C HIS A 141 12.29 4.32 -7.18
N PRO A 142 12.58 3.01 -7.31
CA PRO A 142 11.58 2.04 -7.77
C PRO A 142 10.54 1.78 -6.67
N ILE A 143 9.34 1.40 -7.08
CA ILE A 143 8.34 0.80 -6.20
C ILE A 143 8.85 -0.58 -5.78
N ILE A 144 8.81 -0.88 -4.48
CA ILE A 144 9.28 -2.18 -3.98
C ILE A 144 8.08 -3.07 -3.74
N LEU A 145 8.07 -4.18 -4.45
CA LEU A 145 7.15 -5.28 -4.23
C LEU A 145 7.84 -6.34 -3.38
N LYS A 146 7.05 -7.07 -2.60
CA LYS A 146 7.49 -8.23 -1.83
C LYS A 146 6.76 -9.48 -2.28
N THR A 147 7.46 -10.59 -2.20
CA THR A 147 6.92 -11.94 -2.32
C THR A 147 7.69 -12.85 -1.37
N ALA A 148 7.32 -14.12 -1.29
CA ALA A 148 8.08 -15.11 -0.54
C ALA A 148 7.89 -16.53 -1.08
N GLU A 149 8.79 -17.40 -0.66
CA GLU A 149 8.66 -18.86 -0.82
C GLU A 149 7.44 -19.38 -0.06
N LEU A 150 7.19 -18.84 1.14
CA LEU A 150 5.97 -19.05 1.91
C LEU A 150 5.26 -17.72 2.20
N ILE A 151 4.09 -17.52 1.58
CA ILE A 151 3.20 -16.41 1.90
C ILE A 151 2.34 -16.78 3.10
N LEU A 152 2.51 -16.04 4.19
CA LEU A 152 1.72 -16.18 5.40
C LEU A 152 0.42 -15.35 5.29
N PRO A 153 -0.61 -15.65 6.09
CA PRO A 153 -1.84 -14.84 6.12
C PRO A 153 -1.58 -13.34 6.36
N PRO A 154 -2.40 -12.43 5.79
CA PRO A 154 -2.18 -10.99 5.95
C PRO A 154 -2.38 -10.50 7.38
N THR A 155 -1.61 -9.49 7.79
CA THR A 155 -1.68 -8.85 9.12
C THR A 155 -1.82 -7.33 9.02
N THR A 156 -2.32 -6.69 10.07
CA THR A 156 -2.43 -5.22 10.19
C THR A 156 -1.18 -4.55 10.78
N ASP A 157 -0.21 -5.35 11.20
CA ASP A 157 1.01 -4.87 11.83
C ASP A 157 2.09 -5.95 11.75
N ARG A 158 3.34 -5.54 11.99
CA ARG A 158 4.48 -6.43 11.82
C ARG A 158 4.51 -7.47 12.95
N GLY A 159 4.21 -8.72 12.61
CA GLY A 159 4.18 -9.83 13.57
C GLY A 159 2.90 -9.89 14.41
N GLY A 160 1.87 -9.11 14.05
CA GLY A 160 0.55 -9.23 14.68
C GLY A 160 -0.22 -10.45 14.18
N SER A 161 -1.43 -10.61 14.74
CA SER A 161 -2.31 -11.72 14.40
C SER A 161 -2.82 -11.62 12.95
N PRO A 162 -3.04 -12.76 12.27
CA PRO A 162 -3.72 -12.80 10.98
C PRO A 162 -5.08 -12.09 11.02
N THR A 163 -5.39 -11.38 9.95
CA THR A 163 -6.71 -10.74 9.72
C THR A 163 -7.84 -11.73 9.46
N GLY A 164 -7.49 -12.95 9.03
CA GLY A 164 -8.46 -13.96 8.57
C GLY A 164 -8.74 -13.91 7.07
N LYS A 165 -8.21 -12.92 6.32
CA LYS A 165 -8.35 -12.89 4.85
C LYS A 165 -7.51 -13.99 4.21
N PHE A 166 -8.09 -14.64 3.20
CA PHE A 166 -7.40 -15.56 2.31
C PHE A 166 -7.11 -14.87 0.99
N ILE A 167 -5.84 -14.80 0.58
CA ILE A 167 -5.41 -14.04 -0.61
C ILE A 167 -4.49 -14.90 -1.48
N SER A 168 -4.83 -15.04 -2.76
CA SER A 168 -4.08 -15.80 -3.77
C SER A 168 -2.95 -15.01 -4.45
N GLY A 169 -2.82 -13.72 -4.15
CA GLY A 169 -1.81 -12.83 -4.72
C GLY A 169 -0.37 -13.30 -4.46
N LYS A 170 0.50 -13.08 -5.45
CA LYS A 170 1.93 -13.46 -5.38
C LYS A 170 2.85 -12.30 -5.02
N TYR A 171 2.49 -11.09 -5.43
CA TYR A 171 3.28 -9.88 -5.24
C TYR A 171 2.48 -8.86 -4.45
N PHE A 172 3.13 -8.26 -3.46
CA PHE A 172 2.48 -7.34 -2.54
C PHE A 172 3.25 -6.02 -2.50
N LEU A 173 2.53 -4.91 -2.64
CA LEU A 173 3.11 -3.59 -2.50
C LEU A 173 3.71 -3.42 -1.08
N ALA A 174 4.95 -2.95 -0.98
CA ALA A 174 5.62 -2.74 0.30
C ALA A 174 6.19 -1.34 0.48
N ASP A 175 6.85 -0.79 -0.54
CA ASP A 175 7.33 0.60 -0.55
C ASP A 175 6.96 1.28 -1.88
N GLY A 176 6.76 2.59 -1.83
CA GLY A 176 6.32 3.37 -2.99
C GLY A 176 4.81 3.46 -3.15
N CYS A 177 4.04 3.34 -2.07
CA CYS A 177 2.57 3.44 -2.10
C CYS A 177 2.08 4.78 -2.66
N HIS A 178 2.71 5.89 -2.31
CA HIS A 178 2.42 7.21 -2.92
C HIS A 178 2.82 7.27 -4.40
N ARG A 179 3.91 6.62 -4.80
CA ARG A 179 4.34 6.56 -6.19
C ARG A 179 3.33 5.77 -7.03
N LEU A 180 2.87 4.62 -6.54
CA LEU A 180 1.84 3.83 -7.20
C LEU A 180 0.50 4.58 -7.27
N ALA A 181 0.08 5.21 -6.17
CA ALA A 181 -1.14 6.02 -6.14
C ALA A 181 -1.11 7.18 -7.15
N LEU A 182 0.05 7.83 -7.32
CA LEU A 182 0.21 8.86 -8.34
C LEU A 182 0.13 8.29 -9.76
N LEU A 183 0.75 7.13 -10.03
CA LEU A 183 0.61 6.45 -11.33
C LEU A 183 -0.85 6.11 -11.63
N MET A 184 -1.62 5.65 -10.63
CA MET A 184 -3.06 5.43 -10.76
C MET A 184 -3.82 6.72 -11.11
N GLU A 185 -3.50 7.84 -10.44
CA GLU A 185 -4.09 9.15 -10.76
C GLU A 185 -3.77 9.59 -12.20
N LEU A 186 -2.57 9.25 -12.69
CA LEU A 186 -2.16 9.50 -14.07
C LEU A 186 -2.73 8.50 -15.09
N GLY A 187 -3.64 7.61 -14.66
CA GLY A 187 -4.37 6.68 -15.53
C GLY A 187 -3.67 5.34 -15.81
N TYR A 188 -2.54 5.05 -15.16
CA TYR A 188 -1.88 3.75 -15.32
C TYR A 188 -2.77 2.64 -14.74
N ARG A 189 -2.95 1.57 -15.53
CA ARG A 189 -3.63 0.34 -15.11
C ARG A 189 -2.66 -0.80 -14.79
N PHE A 190 -1.46 -0.73 -15.37
CA PHE A 190 -0.37 -1.67 -15.18
C PHE A 190 0.84 -0.91 -14.64
N LEU A 191 1.58 -1.53 -13.73
CA LEU A 191 2.86 -1.05 -13.24
C LEU A 191 3.97 -1.55 -14.18
N PRO A 192 4.64 -0.66 -14.94
CA PRO A 192 5.70 -1.04 -15.87
C PRO A 192 6.89 -1.71 -15.17
N PRO A 193 7.56 -2.69 -15.80
CA PRO A 193 8.68 -3.44 -15.20
C PRO A 193 9.84 -2.55 -14.74
N GLU A 194 10.11 -1.45 -15.44
CA GLU A 194 11.15 -0.49 -15.11
C GLU A 194 10.84 0.37 -13.86
N PHE A 195 9.58 0.36 -13.39
CA PHE A 195 9.16 1.15 -12.23
C PHE A 195 9.25 0.38 -10.91
N PHE A 196 9.50 -0.93 -10.93
CA PHE A 196 9.53 -1.73 -9.71
C PHE A 196 10.69 -2.69 -9.57
N ARG A 197 10.88 -3.15 -8.33
CA ARG A 197 11.78 -4.25 -7.99
C ARG A 197 11.09 -5.18 -7.02
N VAL A 198 11.35 -6.49 -7.18
CA VAL A 198 10.74 -7.52 -6.33
C VAL A 198 11.77 -8.07 -5.34
N LYS A 199 11.42 -7.99 -4.06
CA LYS A 199 12.18 -8.56 -2.95
C LYS A 199 11.51 -9.84 -2.48
N CYS A 200 12.12 -10.99 -2.72
CA CYS A 200 11.65 -12.30 -2.27
C CYS A 200 12.19 -12.61 -0.89
N PHE A 201 11.34 -13.03 0.03
CA PHE A 201 11.68 -13.49 1.38
C PHE A 201 11.50 -15.00 1.49
N LYS A 202 12.06 -15.63 2.53
CA LYS A 202 11.69 -17.00 2.87
C LYS A 202 10.22 -17.05 3.31
N GLU A 203 9.86 -16.19 4.25
CA GLU A 203 8.50 -16.05 4.78
C GLU A 203 8.05 -14.59 4.77
N PHE A 204 6.81 -14.33 4.34
CA PHE A 204 6.27 -12.98 4.31
C PHE A 204 4.77 -12.97 4.56
N SER A 205 4.34 -12.12 5.49
CA SER A 205 2.93 -11.76 5.69
C SER A 205 2.63 -10.43 5.00
N PRO A 206 1.64 -10.37 4.08
CA PRO A 206 1.17 -9.13 3.47
C PRO A 206 0.54 -8.18 4.49
N PHE A 207 0.72 -6.88 4.27
CA PHE A 207 0.06 -5.87 5.09
C PHE A 207 -1.35 -5.59 4.57
N ASP A 208 -2.33 -5.71 5.46
CA ASP A 208 -3.73 -5.41 5.20
C ASP A 208 -4.10 -4.03 5.79
N SER A 209 -3.93 -3.00 4.98
CA SER A 209 -4.41 -1.65 5.32
C SER A 209 -5.93 -1.53 5.23
N THR A 210 -6.57 -2.36 4.41
CA THR A 210 -8.00 -2.27 4.15
C THR A 210 -8.79 -2.60 5.41
N SER A 211 -8.42 -3.65 6.14
CA SER A 211 -9.03 -3.99 7.45
C SER A 211 -8.92 -2.88 8.51
N LEU A 212 -7.89 -2.02 8.41
CA LEU A 212 -7.75 -0.86 9.28
C LEU A 212 -8.66 0.29 8.82
N LEU A 213 -8.68 0.55 7.52
CA LEU A 213 -9.34 1.72 6.93
C LEU A 213 -10.84 1.56 6.74
N THR A 214 -11.35 0.36 6.51
CA THR A 214 -12.80 0.11 6.42
C THR A 214 -13.51 0.62 7.67
N ARG A 215 -12.94 0.38 8.84
CA ARG A 215 -13.43 0.88 10.12
C ARG A 215 -13.13 2.36 10.33
N ALA A 216 -11.88 2.80 10.13
CA ALA A 216 -11.47 4.17 10.42
C ALA A 216 -12.18 5.21 9.52
N LEU A 217 -12.48 4.85 8.28
CA LEU A 217 -13.17 5.70 7.31
C LEU A 217 -14.67 5.45 7.23
N ALA A 218 -15.19 4.45 7.96
CA ALA A 218 -16.58 3.99 7.87
C ALA A 218 -17.03 3.80 6.40
N LEU A 219 -16.26 3.01 5.64
CA LEU A 219 -16.53 2.83 4.21
C LEU A 219 -17.92 2.20 4.01
N ASP A 220 -18.73 2.84 3.17
CA ASP A 220 -20.02 2.28 2.76
C ASP A 220 -19.84 1.08 1.81
N GLU A 221 -20.90 0.27 1.70
CA GLU A 221 -20.93 -0.92 0.84
C GLU A 221 -20.59 -0.57 -0.61
N ALA A 222 -21.17 0.50 -1.12
CA ALA A 222 -20.97 0.91 -2.50
C ALA A 222 -19.49 1.22 -2.81
N THR A 223 -18.80 1.90 -1.90
CA THR A 223 -17.39 2.26 -2.03
C THR A 223 -16.49 1.05 -1.92
N TYR A 224 -16.76 0.19 -0.94
CA TYR A 224 -15.97 -1.03 -0.75
C TYR A 224 -16.14 -2.02 -1.91
N VAL A 225 -17.37 -2.24 -2.39
CA VAL A 225 -17.64 -3.15 -3.52
C VAL A 225 -17.07 -2.60 -4.83
N ARG A 226 -17.11 -1.27 -5.07
CA ARG A 226 -16.40 -0.66 -6.21
C ARG A 226 -14.90 -0.93 -6.17
N PHE A 227 -14.30 -0.81 -4.98
CA PHE A 227 -12.89 -1.14 -4.78
C PHE A 227 -12.60 -2.60 -5.12
N LEU A 228 -13.38 -3.55 -4.60
CA LEU A 228 -13.21 -4.98 -4.91
C LEU A 228 -13.40 -5.28 -6.41
N SER A 229 -14.39 -4.64 -7.04
CA SER A 229 -14.70 -4.82 -8.46
C SER A 229 -13.50 -4.54 -9.37
N THR A 230 -12.58 -3.65 -8.95
CA THR A 230 -11.39 -3.30 -9.75
C THR A 230 -10.44 -4.47 -10.03
N ARG A 231 -10.49 -5.52 -9.19
CA ARG A 231 -9.73 -6.76 -9.41
C ARG A 231 -10.60 -7.92 -9.83
N TYR A 232 -11.75 -8.10 -9.17
CA TYR A 232 -12.52 -9.35 -9.33
C TYR A 232 -13.58 -9.32 -10.44
N CYS A 233 -13.90 -8.14 -10.97
CA CYS A 233 -14.99 -7.95 -11.92
C CYS A 233 -14.63 -7.04 -13.10
N ALA A 234 -13.41 -6.51 -13.15
CA ALA A 234 -13.01 -5.54 -14.16
C ALA A 234 -13.28 -6.09 -15.59
N PRO A 235 -13.82 -5.27 -16.51
CA PRO A 235 -14.06 -3.83 -16.39
C PRO A 235 -15.40 -3.45 -15.71
N LEU A 236 -16.22 -4.42 -15.31
CA LEU A 236 -17.49 -4.15 -14.64
C LEU A 236 -17.25 -3.64 -13.22
N SER A 237 -18.17 -2.78 -12.76
CA SER A 237 -18.13 -2.20 -11.43
C SER A 237 -19.49 -2.34 -10.78
N PHE A 238 -19.49 -2.88 -9.56
CA PHE A 238 -20.69 -3.07 -8.75
C PHE A 238 -20.66 -2.15 -7.54
N THR A 239 -21.84 -1.87 -6.99
CA THR A 239 -22.02 -1.07 -5.77
C THR A 239 -22.78 -1.83 -4.67
N GLN A 240 -23.07 -3.10 -4.90
CA GLN A 240 -23.83 -3.95 -3.99
C GLN A 240 -23.18 -5.32 -3.91
N VAL A 241 -23.17 -5.92 -2.71
CA VAL A 241 -22.49 -7.19 -2.44
C VAL A 241 -23.08 -8.34 -3.26
N GLU A 242 -24.41 -8.47 -3.34
CA GLU A 242 -25.03 -9.63 -3.96
C GLU A 242 -24.80 -9.71 -5.48
N PRO A 243 -25.04 -8.64 -6.29
CA PRO A 243 -24.69 -8.67 -7.71
C PRO A 243 -23.21 -8.92 -7.98
N PHE A 244 -22.34 -8.35 -7.15
CA PHE A 244 -20.89 -8.54 -7.21
C PHE A 244 -20.51 -10.01 -6.94
N LEU A 245 -21.00 -10.59 -5.84
CA LEU A 245 -20.73 -11.99 -5.50
C LEU A 245 -21.29 -12.95 -6.55
N ASN A 246 -22.48 -12.68 -7.08
CA ASN A 246 -23.05 -13.49 -8.14
C ASN A 246 -22.17 -13.46 -9.40
N HIS A 247 -21.65 -12.29 -9.78
CA HIS A 247 -20.72 -12.18 -10.89
C HIS A 247 -19.44 -12.99 -10.64
N VAL A 248 -18.82 -12.86 -9.45
CA VAL A 248 -17.63 -13.64 -9.09
C VAL A 248 -17.91 -15.14 -9.12
N ARG A 249 -19.06 -15.57 -8.61
CA ARG A 249 -19.48 -16.99 -8.59
C ARG A 249 -19.60 -17.58 -9.99
N VAL A 250 -20.16 -16.82 -10.94
CA VAL A 250 -20.38 -17.27 -12.32
C VAL A 250 -19.10 -17.21 -13.15
N HIS A 251 -18.33 -16.12 -13.05
CA HIS A 251 -17.23 -15.86 -13.98
C HIS A 251 -15.85 -16.17 -13.41
N ASN A 252 -15.67 -16.12 -12.09
CA ASN A 252 -14.39 -16.31 -11.41
C ASN A 252 -14.53 -17.19 -10.14
N PRO A 253 -15.14 -18.39 -10.21
CA PRO A 253 -15.45 -19.19 -9.02
C PRO A 253 -14.23 -19.55 -8.17
N GLY A 254 -13.04 -19.65 -8.78
CA GLY A 254 -11.79 -19.91 -8.07
C GLY A 254 -11.35 -18.79 -7.11
N LEU A 255 -11.89 -17.57 -7.27
CA LEU A 255 -11.62 -16.42 -6.39
C LEU A 255 -12.72 -16.19 -5.36
N LEU A 256 -13.81 -16.97 -5.39
CA LEU A 256 -14.97 -16.75 -4.52
C LEU A 256 -14.59 -16.79 -3.04
N ASN A 257 -13.76 -17.76 -2.62
CA ASN A 257 -13.33 -17.89 -1.23
C ASN A 257 -12.48 -16.69 -0.77
N GLU A 258 -11.62 -16.16 -1.64
CA GLU A 258 -10.84 -14.95 -1.36
C GLU A 258 -11.78 -13.75 -1.15
N VAL A 259 -12.73 -13.56 -2.06
CA VAL A 259 -13.69 -12.45 -2.00
C VAL A 259 -14.59 -12.54 -0.76
N VAL A 260 -15.13 -13.72 -0.45
CA VAL A 260 -15.97 -13.95 0.73
C VAL A 260 -15.18 -13.68 2.01
N SER A 261 -13.91 -14.12 2.08
CA SER A 261 -13.06 -13.82 3.23
C SER A 261 -12.82 -12.31 3.41
N ALA A 262 -12.61 -11.58 2.30
CA ALA A 262 -12.40 -10.14 2.34
C ALA A 262 -13.66 -9.38 2.80
N LEU A 263 -14.84 -9.72 2.27
CA LEU A 263 -16.11 -9.15 2.69
C LEU A 263 -16.38 -9.41 4.17
N SER A 264 -16.24 -10.66 4.60
CA SER A 264 -16.53 -11.06 5.98
C SER A 264 -15.60 -10.39 7.00
N VAL A 265 -14.29 -10.33 6.72
CA VAL A 265 -13.31 -9.70 7.62
C VAL A 265 -13.53 -8.19 7.71
N ASP A 266 -13.86 -7.56 6.58
CA ASP A 266 -14.06 -6.11 6.52
C ASP A 266 -15.47 -5.67 6.97
N GLY A 267 -16.31 -6.60 7.40
CA GLY A 267 -17.61 -6.31 8.03
C GLY A 267 -18.80 -6.17 7.07
N PHE A 268 -18.67 -6.63 5.82
CA PHE A 268 -19.73 -6.58 4.83
C PHE A 268 -20.48 -7.91 4.77
N GLN A 269 -21.81 -7.85 4.81
CA GLN A 269 -22.63 -9.05 4.88
C GLN A 269 -22.57 -9.85 3.58
N VAL A 270 -22.04 -11.06 3.68
CA VAL A 270 -22.21 -12.12 2.68
C VAL A 270 -23.50 -12.81 3.07
N GLY A 271 -24.57 -12.65 2.28
CA GLY A 271 -25.90 -13.14 2.64
C GLY A 271 -25.85 -14.57 3.19
N ARG A 272 -26.48 -14.80 4.35
CA ARG A 272 -26.92 -16.16 4.68
C ARG A 272 -28.03 -16.44 3.67
N SER A 273 -27.82 -17.43 2.81
CA SER A 273 -28.93 -18.06 2.09
C SER A 273 -30.03 -18.33 3.11
N GLN A 274 -31.18 -17.68 2.96
CA GLN A 274 -32.42 -18.23 3.48
C GLN A 274 -32.84 -19.39 2.57
#